data_AF-A0A518N2K9-F1
#
_entry.id   AF-A0A518N2K9-F1
#
_cell.length_a   1.000
_cell.length_b   1.000
_cell.length_c   1.000
_cell.angle_alpha   90.00
_cell.angle_beta   90.00
_cell.angle_gamma   90.00
#
_symmetry.space_group_name_H-M   'P 1'
#
loop_
_entity.id
_entity.type
_entity.pdbx_description
1 polymer ?
#
loop_
_entity_poly.entity_id
_entity_poly.type
_entity_poly.pdbx_seq_one_letter_code
_entity_poly.pdbx_strand_id
1 'polypeptide(L)'
;MSTYPGIVLRETSAAAARERGVALVVVLLLLLIMTLLGLASMRGVLLEERMSTSLMDRSLMFQAAEAALREGEAVAAASKRTDYTSACTNGLCGQPNPTGQESWVDRWKLPSPPYKQAASVGSGDLQVIPEYFIEFMGLFPNWVGCDRSEPVPVGCMGPRYRITARARAAGRAEVLLQSSFTSPE
;
A
#
# COMPACT_ATOMS: atom_id res chain seq x y z
N MET A 1 32.36 -31.28 -93.12
CA MET A 1 32.91 -30.40 -92.07
C MET A 1 32.50 -28.98 -92.42
N SER A 2 31.86 -28.17 -91.61
CA SER A 2 31.09 -28.25 -90.36
C SER A 2 30.52 -26.81 -90.27
N THR A 3 29.20 -26.59 -90.29
CA THR A 3 28.40 -26.18 -89.11
C THR A 3 29.09 -25.04 -88.30
N TYR A 4 28.54 -23.84 -88.09
CA TYR A 4 27.17 -23.45 -87.68
C TYR A 4 26.84 -21.96 -87.97
N PRO A 5 25.57 -21.56 -88.02
CA PRO A 5 25.12 -20.17 -87.88
C PRO A 5 25.02 -19.79 -86.38
N GLY A 6 25.61 -18.67 -85.96
CA GLY A 6 25.68 -18.26 -84.55
C GLY A 6 24.75 -17.09 -84.21
N ILE A 7 23.54 -17.44 -83.74
CA ILE A 7 22.77 -16.84 -82.64
C ILE A 7 22.72 -15.30 -82.54
N VAL A 8 21.56 -14.75 -82.88
CA VAL A 8 21.12 -13.40 -82.47
C VAL A 8 20.64 -13.47 -81.02
N LEU A 9 21.42 -12.94 -80.07
CA LEU A 9 20.94 -12.72 -78.69
C LEU A 9 20.02 -11.50 -78.70
N ARG A 10 18.71 -11.75 -78.69
CA ARG A 10 17.70 -10.73 -78.44
C ARG A 10 17.73 -10.43 -76.94
N GLU A 11 18.36 -9.34 -76.54
CA GLU A 11 18.18 -8.78 -75.20
C GLU A 11 16.70 -8.40 -75.05
N THR A 12 15.92 -9.26 -74.40
CA THR A 12 14.60 -8.88 -73.90
C THR A 12 14.83 -7.84 -72.81
N SER A 13 14.85 -6.57 -73.19
CA SER A 13 14.70 -5.46 -72.24
C SER A 13 13.40 -5.67 -71.49
N ALA A 14 13.48 -6.17 -70.26
CA ALA A 14 12.37 -6.16 -69.33
C ALA A 14 12.02 -4.68 -69.11
N ALA A 15 10.88 -4.26 -69.64
CA ALA A 15 10.35 -2.93 -69.41
C ALA A 15 10.20 -2.75 -67.89
N ALA A 16 11.06 -1.94 -67.29
CA ALA A 16 10.90 -1.47 -65.93
C ALA A 16 9.60 -0.65 -65.90
N ALA A 17 8.51 -1.28 -65.48
CA ALA A 17 7.24 -0.62 -65.22
C ALA A 17 7.53 0.52 -64.24
N ARG A 18 7.36 1.76 -64.72
CA ARG A 18 7.44 2.97 -63.89
C ARG A 18 6.23 2.99 -62.97
N GLU A 19 6.29 2.27 -61.87
CA GLU A 19 5.36 2.47 -60.76
C GLU A 19 5.64 3.83 -60.13
N ARG A 20 4.89 4.84 -60.55
CA ARG A 20 4.99 6.21 -60.03
C ARG A 20 3.68 6.55 -59.34
N GLY A 21 3.61 6.26 -58.04
CA GLY A 21 2.56 6.79 -57.15
C GLY A 21 2.22 5.91 -55.95
N VAL A 22 2.14 4.59 -56.13
CA VAL A 22 1.58 3.69 -55.11
C VAL A 22 2.58 3.36 -53.99
N ALA A 23 3.88 3.29 -54.30
CA ALA A 23 4.92 2.96 -53.32
C ALA A 23 4.93 3.90 -52.10
N LEU A 24 4.73 5.22 -52.31
CA LEU A 24 4.72 6.20 -51.22
C LEU A 24 3.50 6.01 -50.30
N VAL A 25 2.34 5.65 -50.85
CA VAL A 25 1.12 5.38 -50.08
C VAL A 25 1.29 4.11 -49.23
N VAL A 26 1.84 3.04 -49.82
CA VAL A 26 2.09 1.78 -49.09
C VAL A 26 3.08 2.01 -47.96
N VAL A 27 4.19 2.72 -48.22
CA VAL A 27 5.18 3.06 -47.17
C VAL A 27 4.53 3.89 -46.06
N LEU A 28 3.70 4.89 -46.40
CA LEU A 28 3.00 5.70 -45.40
C LEU A 28 2.05 4.86 -44.53
N LEU A 29 1.29 3.94 -45.14
CA LEU A 29 0.40 3.03 -44.41
C LEU A 29 1.16 2.10 -43.48
N LEU A 30 2.27 1.53 -43.94
CA LEU A 30 3.13 0.67 -43.12
C LEU A 30 3.75 1.46 -41.95
N LEU A 31 4.24 2.67 -42.20
CA LEU A 31 4.74 3.56 -41.15
C LEU A 31 3.64 3.89 -40.13
N LEU A 32 2.42 4.21 -40.59
CA LEU A 32 1.29 4.49 -39.72
C LEU A 32 0.97 3.29 -38.81
N ILE A 33 0.88 2.08 -39.38
CA ILE A 33 0.62 0.86 -38.59
C ILE A 33 1.70 0.65 -37.54
N MET A 34 2.98 0.78 -37.92
CA MET A 34 4.11 0.64 -36.98
C MET A 34 4.05 1.68 -35.85
N THR A 35 3.71 2.94 -36.16
CA THR A 35 3.56 3.97 -35.13
C THR A 35 2.43 3.68 -34.15
N LEU A 36 1.29 3.17 -34.63
CA LEU A 36 0.16 2.81 -33.77
C LEU A 36 0.50 1.63 -32.85
N LEU A 37 1.22 0.63 -33.36
CA LEU A 37 1.74 -0.48 -32.55
C LEU A 37 2.72 0.01 -31.49
N GLY A 38 3.62 0.93 -31.85
CA GLY A 38 4.55 1.57 -30.92
C GLY A 38 3.84 2.33 -29.81
N LEU A 39 2.85 3.17 -30.16
CA LEU A 39 2.03 3.93 -29.21
C LEU A 39 1.21 3.02 -28.28
N ALA A 40 0.62 1.95 -28.83
CA ALA A 40 -0.15 0.99 -28.03
C ALA A 40 0.74 0.29 -26.99
N SER A 41 1.97 -0.10 -27.37
CA SER A 41 2.96 -0.69 -26.47
C SER A 41 3.38 0.29 -25.35
N MET A 42 3.71 1.54 -25.70
CA MET A 42 4.09 2.57 -24.71
C MET A 42 2.98 2.85 -23.69
N ARG A 43 1.71 2.87 -24.13
CA ARG A 43 0.56 3.04 -23.22
C ARG A 43 0.46 1.91 -22.20
N GLY A 44 0.79 0.68 -22.58
CA GLY A 44 0.83 -0.46 -21.66
C GLY A 44 1.89 -0.27 -20.57
N VAL A 45 3.12 0.06 -20.97
CA VAL A 45 4.24 0.28 -20.04
C VAL A 45 3.93 1.38 -19.01
N LEU A 46 3.32 2.49 -19.43
CA LEU A 46 2.96 3.59 -18.52
C LEU A 46 1.91 3.19 -17.48
N LEU A 47 0.98 2.27 -17.82
CA LEU A 47 0.00 1.76 -16.86
C LEU A 47 0.67 0.83 -15.83
N GLU A 48 1.57 -0.02 -16.29
CA GLU A 48 2.35 -0.92 -15.43
C GLU A 48 3.26 -0.14 -14.46
N GLU A 49 3.91 0.93 -14.94
CA GLU A 49 4.74 1.82 -14.11
C GLU A 49 3.93 2.49 -12.98
N ARG A 50 2.74 3.01 -13.31
CA ARG A 50 1.85 3.63 -12.31
C ARG A 50 1.35 2.63 -11.28
N MET A 51 1.02 1.41 -11.72
CA MET A 51 0.62 0.34 -10.80
C MET A 51 1.79 -0.06 -9.89
N SER A 52 3.00 -0.23 -10.43
CA SER A 52 4.21 -0.54 -9.67
C SER A 52 4.51 0.53 -8.62
N THR A 53 4.42 1.81 -9.00
CA THR A 53 4.61 2.95 -8.09
C THR A 53 3.58 2.93 -6.96
N SER A 54 2.29 2.73 -7.29
CA SER A 54 1.22 2.67 -6.28
C SER A 54 1.38 1.49 -5.31
N LEU A 55 1.88 0.34 -5.78
CA LEU A 55 2.15 -0.82 -4.93
C LEU A 55 3.34 -0.57 -4.01
N MET A 56 4.40 0.07 -4.52
CA MET A 56 5.56 0.47 -3.72
C MET A 56 5.19 1.50 -2.64
N ASP A 57 4.36 2.48 -2.98
CA ASP A 57 3.86 3.45 -1.99
C ASP A 57 3.04 2.76 -0.89
N ARG A 58 2.18 1.80 -1.27
CA ARG A 58 1.38 1.05 -0.29
C ARG A 58 2.24 0.17 0.61
N SER A 59 3.30 -0.47 0.10
CA SER A 59 4.18 -1.30 0.90
C SER A 59 4.98 -0.47 1.91
N LEU A 60 5.48 0.70 1.49
CA LEU A 60 6.19 1.63 2.38
C LEU A 60 5.26 2.17 3.49
N MET A 61 4.02 2.51 3.16
CA MET A 61 3.02 2.93 4.16
C MET A 61 2.66 1.79 5.12
N PHE A 62 2.59 0.56 4.63
CA PHE A 62 2.35 -0.60 5.48
C PHE A 62 3.50 -0.83 6.47
N GLN A 63 4.76 -0.75 6.00
CA GLN A 63 5.94 -0.84 6.88
C GLN A 63 5.96 0.28 7.92
N ALA A 64 5.62 1.51 7.53
CA ALA A 64 5.52 2.63 8.47
C ALA A 64 4.41 2.41 9.52
N ALA A 65 3.24 1.92 9.09
CA ALA A 65 2.15 1.61 10.01
C ALA A 65 2.51 0.46 10.97
N GLU A 66 3.24 -0.57 10.49
CA GLU A 66 3.75 -1.65 11.35
C GLU A 66 4.77 -1.13 12.36
N ALA A 67 5.67 -0.23 11.96
CA ALA A 67 6.63 0.38 12.89
C ALA A 67 5.92 1.16 14.01
N ALA A 68 4.90 1.96 13.68
CA ALA A 68 4.09 2.65 14.68
C ALA A 68 3.28 1.67 15.55
N LEU A 69 2.80 0.56 14.98
CA LEU A 69 2.13 -0.49 15.75
C LEU A 69 3.06 -1.11 16.78
N ARG A 70 4.31 -1.43 16.39
CA ARG A 70 5.34 -1.96 17.31
C ARG A 70 5.73 -0.96 18.39
N GLU A 71 5.85 0.31 18.06
CA GLU A 71 6.08 1.37 19.06
C GLU A 71 4.89 1.46 20.04
N GLY A 72 3.66 1.40 19.52
CA GLY A 72 2.45 1.35 20.33
C GLY A 72 2.40 0.15 21.25
N GLU A 73 2.82 -1.03 20.79
CA GLU A 73 2.92 -2.25 21.62
C GLU A 73 3.96 -2.09 22.74
N ALA A 74 5.12 -1.50 22.43
CA ALA A 74 6.15 -1.22 23.42
C ALA A 74 5.68 -0.21 24.49
N VAL A 75 4.98 0.85 24.06
CA VAL A 75 4.38 1.82 25.00
C VAL A 75 3.26 1.17 25.81
N ALA A 76 2.43 0.32 25.21
CA ALA A 76 1.37 -0.38 25.92
C ALA A 76 1.94 -1.31 27.01
N ALA A 77 3.05 -1.98 26.73
CA ALA A 77 3.76 -2.82 27.70
C ALA A 77 4.43 -2.02 28.84
N ALA A 78 4.86 -0.78 28.57
CA ALA A 78 5.51 0.08 29.57
C ALA A 78 4.53 0.95 30.39
N SER A 79 3.30 1.13 29.90
CA SER A 79 2.31 2.03 30.51
C SER A 79 1.46 1.31 31.56
N LYS A 80 1.07 2.02 32.61
CA LYS A 80 0.17 1.48 33.64
C LYS A 80 -1.28 1.71 33.24
N ARG A 81 -2.18 0.87 33.76
CA ARG A 81 -3.64 1.04 33.55
C ARG A 81 -4.13 2.45 33.90
N THR A 82 -3.55 3.10 34.90
CA THR A 82 -3.93 4.45 35.35
C THR A 82 -3.63 5.54 34.32
N ASP A 83 -2.75 5.28 33.36
CA ASP A 83 -2.35 6.27 32.34
C ASP A 83 -3.42 6.38 31.23
N TYR A 84 -4.28 5.36 31.10
CA TYR A 84 -5.36 5.30 30.12
C TYR A 84 -6.59 6.05 30.63
N THR A 85 -6.80 7.25 30.12
CA THR A 85 -7.89 8.13 30.57
C THR A 85 -8.80 8.51 29.40
N SER A 86 -10.00 9.01 29.70
CA SER A 86 -10.92 9.55 28.68
C SER A 86 -10.34 10.75 27.92
N ALA A 87 -9.29 11.40 28.44
CA ALA A 87 -8.61 12.52 27.79
C ALA A 87 -7.64 12.07 26.68
N CYS A 88 -7.32 10.77 26.56
CA CYS A 88 -6.44 10.24 25.51
C CYS A 88 -5.07 10.93 25.42
N THR A 89 -4.49 11.33 26.55
CA THR A 89 -3.21 12.03 26.55
C THR A 89 -2.10 11.14 25.98
N ASN A 90 -1.28 11.68 25.07
CA ASN A 90 -0.20 10.93 24.39
C ASN A 90 -0.69 9.67 23.64
N GLY A 91 -1.95 9.64 23.20
CA GLY A 91 -2.53 8.48 22.54
C GLY A 91 -2.88 7.34 23.48
N LEU A 92 -2.88 7.55 24.81
CA LEU A 92 -3.31 6.57 25.82
C LEU A 92 -4.76 6.80 26.20
N CYS A 93 -5.64 6.05 25.57
CA CYS A 93 -7.07 6.20 25.69
C CYS A 93 -7.70 5.18 26.64
N GLY A 94 -8.57 5.66 27.52
CA GLY A 94 -9.45 4.81 28.32
C GLY A 94 -10.45 4.03 27.47
N GLN A 95 -11.26 3.19 28.13
CA GLN A 95 -12.33 2.46 27.47
C GLN A 95 -13.26 3.41 26.70
N PRO A 96 -13.67 3.05 25.46
CA PRO A 96 -14.65 3.82 24.71
C PRO A 96 -15.90 4.05 25.55
N ASN A 97 -16.25 5.31 25.79
CA ASN A 97 -17.40 5.66 26.61
C ASN A 97 -18.63 5.86 25.70
N PRO A 98 -19.68 5.01 25.80
CA PRO A 98 -20.87 5.13 24.98
C PRO A 98 -21.69 6.40 25.25
N THR A 99 -21.40 7.13 26.33
CA THR A 99 -22.06 8.40 26.70
C THR A 99 -21.25 9.65 26.33
N GLY A 100 -20.05 9.49 25.73
CA GLY A 100 -19.16 10.60 25.35
C GLY A 100 -19.12 10.89 23.84
N GLN A 101 -18.07 11.59 23.37
CA GLN A 101 -17.84 11.90 21.94
C GLN A 101 -17.70 10.66 21.04
N GLU A 102 -17.58 9.48 21.65
CA GLU A 102 -17.29 8.19 21.01
C GLU A 102 -18.52 7.28 20.96
N SER A 103 -19.71 7.85 21.23
CA SER A 103 -20.95 7.12 21.54
C SER A 103 -21.24 5.94 20.60
N TRP A 104 -20.91 6.06 19.30
CA TRP A 104 -21.10 4.99 18.29
C TRP A 104 -20.09 5.04 17.13
N VAL A 105 -18.95 5.70 17.32
CA VAL A 105 -17.99 5.99 16.24
C VAL A 105 -16.61 5.51 16.65
N ASP A 106 -15.94 4.79 15.75
CA ASP A 106 -14.55 4.38 15.95
C ASP A 106 -13.68 5.63 16.19
N ARG A 107 -12.77 5.57 17.15
CA ARG A 107 -11.96 6.72 17.56
C ARG A 107 -11.13 7.32 16.41
N TRP A 108 -10.73 6.50 15.44
CA TRP A 108 -10.03 6.94 14.24
C TRP A 108 -10.91 7.71 13.23
N LYS A 109 -12.24 7.67 13.37
CA LYS A 109 -13.22 8.41 12.55
C LYS A 109 -13.66 9.74 13.20
N LEU A 110 -13.18 10.04 14.42
CA LEU A 110 -13.50 11.31 15.07
C LEU A 110 -12.96 12.49 14.25
N PRO A 111 -13.55 13.70 14.37
CA PRO A 111 -13.02 14.89 13.71
C PRO A 111 -11.57 15.22 14.09
N SER A 112 -11.19 14.87 15.32
CA SER A 112 -9.81 14.97 15.82
C SER A 112 -9.43 13.67 16.53
N PRO A 113 -9.00 12.64 15.77
CA PRO A 113 -8.56 11.39 16.37
C PRO A 113 -7.31 11.62 17.24
N PRO A 114 -7.18 10.96 18.40
CA PRO A 114 -6.11 11.21 19.36
C PRO A 114 -4.81 10.47 19.00
N TYR A 115 -4.38 10.64 17.75
CA TYR A 115 -3.14 10.08 17.26
C TYR A 115 -1.92 10.75 17.93
N LYS A 116 -0.99 9.93 18.41
CA LYS A 116 0.37 10.32 18.76
C LYS A 116 1.29 9.96 17.59
N GLN A 117 2.22 10.86 17.27
CA GLN A 117 3.28 10.58 16.30
C GLN A 117 4.27 9.53 16.84
N ALA A 118 4.61 8.57 16.00
CA ALA A 118 5.68 7.60 16.21
C ALA A 118 7.00 8.09 15.60
N ALA A 119 8.06 7.32 15.82
CA ALA A 119 9.32 7.51 15.12
C ALA A 119 9.14 7.48 13.60
N SER A 120 9.84 8.39 12.92
CA SER A 120 9.78 8.46 11.46
C SER A 120 10.42 7.24 10.81
N VAL A 121 9.81 6.74 9.74
CA VAL A 121 10.29 5.61 8.94
C VAL A 121 10.70 6.10 7.56
N GLY A 122 11.84 5.62 7.06
CA GLY A 122 12.41 6.03 5.77
C GLY A 122 13.59 6.99 5.92
N SER A 123 14.04 7.55 4.79
CA SER A 123 15.15 8.49 4.74
C SER A 123 14.93 9.52 3.63
N GLY A 124 15.43 10.75 3.83
CA GLY A 124 15.27 11.85 2.88
C GLY A 124 13.80 12.15 2.56
N ASP A 125 13.50 12.34 1.29
CA ASP A 125 12.16 12.72 0.80
C ASP A 125 11.10 11.61 0.92
N LEU A 126 11.50 10.41 1.35
CA LEU A 126 10.62 9.27 1.61
C LEU A 126 10.27 9.11 3.10
N GLN A 127 10.57 10.11 3.93
CA GLN A 127 10.29 10.06 5.36
C GLN A 127 8.77 10.11 5.61
N VAL A 128 8.26 9.10 6.30
CA VAL A 128 6.87 9.02 6.77
C VAL A 128 6.88 9.11 8.28
N ILE A 129 6.00 9.95 8.84
CA ILE A 129 5.75 10.01 10.28
C ILE A 129 4.44 9.27 10.53
N PRO A 130 4.48 7.96 10.85
CA PRO A 130 3.29 7.23 11.19
C PRO A 130 2.79 7.65 12.57
N GLU A 131 1.54 7.30 12.85
CA GLU A 131 0.83 7.73 14.05
C GLU A 131 0.11 6.54 14.67
N TYR A 132 -0.07 6.55 15.99
CA TYR A 132 -0.83 5.51 16.69
C TYR A 132 -1.58 6.05 17.90
N PHE A 133 -2.55 5.28 18.36
CA PHE A 133 -3.13 5.42 19.70
C PHE A 133 -3.46 4.03 20.25
N ILE A 134 -3.60 3.96 21.56
CA ILE A 134 -3.78 2.74 22.33
C ILE A 134 -5.03 2.92 23.17
N GLU A 135 -5.97 2.00 23.04
CA GLU A 135 -7.20 1.97 23.82
C GLU A 135 -7.15 0.85 24.83
N PHE A 136 -7.44 1.16 26.08
CA PHE A 136 -7.72 0.15 27.09
C PHE A 136 -9.09 -0.45 26.84
N MET A 137 -9.17 -1.76 26.63
CA MET A 137 -10.41 -2.47 26.29
C MET A 137 -11.07 -3.13 27.52
N GLY A 138 -10.38 -3.20 28.64
CA GLY A 138 -10.88 -3.81 29.87
C GLY A 138 -9.99 -4.93 30.38
N LEU A 139 -10.41 -5.56 31.48
CA LEU A 139 -9.79 -6.77 32.00
C LEU A 139 -10.52 -7.99 31.42
N PHE A 140 -9.76 -8.99 30.96
CA PHE A 140 -10.31 -10.22 30.42
C PHE A 140 -9.59 -11.45 30.98
N PRO A 141 -10.25 -12.63 30.99
CA PRO A 141 -9.62 -13.88 31.37
C PRO A 141 -8.37 -14.17 30.54
N ASN A 142 -7.28 -14.56 31.20
CA ASN A 142 -6.03 -14.97 30.56
C ASN A 142 -6.05 -16.43 30.11
N TRP A 143 -6.85 -17.28 30.78
CA TRP A 143 -7.11 -18.66 30.37
C TRP A 143 -8.59 -19.01 30.57
N VAL A 144 -9.03 -20.04 29.84
CA VAL A 144 -10.44 -20.45 29.81
C VAL A 144 -10.90 -20.88 31.20
N GLY A 145 -11.97 -20.26 31.68
CA GLY A 145 -12.67 -20.64 32.92
C GLY A 145 -11.98 -20.20 34.21
N CYS A 146 -10.95 -19.35 34.15
CA CYS A 146 -10.31 -18.82 35.36
C CYS A 146 -11.26 -17.94 36.19
N ASP A 147 -12.19 -17.28 35.51
CA ASP A 147 -13.24 -16.43 36.05
C ASP A 147 -14.38 -17.23 36.71
N ARG A 148 -14.33 -18.57 36.64
CA ARG A 148 -15.37 -19.48 37.15
C ARG A 148 -14.96 -20.24 38.41
N SER A 149 -13.70 -20.13 38.84
CA SER A 149 -13.22 -20.72 40.10
C SER A 149 -13.37 -19.74 41.26
N GLU A 150 -13.83 -20.23 42.41
CA GLU A 150 -13.94 -19.47 43.65
C GLU A 150 -12.96 -20.05 44.71
N PRO A 151 -11.97 -19.29 45.21
CA PRO A 151 -11.66 -17.91 44.84
C PRO A 151 -11.00 -17.80 43.45
N VAL A 152 -11.17 -16.66 42.78
CA VAL A 152 -10.54 -16.38 41.48
C VAL A 152 -9.01 -16.36 41.65
N PRO A 153 -8.24 -17.17 40.89
CA PRO A 153 -6.79 -17.20 40.97
C PRO A 153 -6.15 -15.86 40.61
N VAL A 154 -5.03 -15.54 41.27
CA VAL A 154 -4.22 -14.37 40.90
C VAL A 154 -3.77 -14.46 39.44
N GLY A 155 -3.79 -13.32 38.74
CA GLY A 155 -3.47 -13.26 37.31
C GLY A 155 -4.54 -13.82 36.37
N CYS A 156 -5.73 -14.19 36.86
CA CYS A 156 -6.83 -14.62 35.99
C CYS A 156 -7.26 -13.50 35.03
N MET A 157 -7.39 -12.27 35.53
CA MET A 157 -7.87 -11.13 34.76
C MET A 157 -6.71 -10.22 34.39
N GLY A 158 -6.39 -10.14 33.09
CA GLY A 158 -5.34 -9.27 32.57
C GLY A 158 -5.90 -8.14 31.69
N PRO A 159 -5.20 -6.99 31.57
CA PRO A 159 -5.61 -5.89 30.73
C PRO A 159 -5.48 -6.24 29.24
N ARG A 160 -6.50 -5.89 28.46
CA ARG A 160 -6.47 -5.96 27.00
C ARG A 160 -6.42 -4.56 26.43
N TYR A 161 -5.61 -4.39 25.40
CA TYR A 161 -5.43 -3.14 24.69
C TYR A 161 -5.75 -3.32 23.22
N ARG A 162 -6.28 -2.27 22.59
CA ARG A 162 -6.43 -2.19 21.15
C ARG A 162 -5.55 -1.07 20.66
N ILE A 163 -4.60 -1.39 19.80
CA ILE A 163 -3.66 -0.42 19.25
C ILE A 163 -4.09 -0.18 17.81
N THR A 164 -4.33 1.08 17.47
CA THR A 164 -4.60 1.51 16.11
C THR A 164 -3.42 2.34 15.64
N ALA A 165 -2.78 1.91 14.56
CA ALA A 165 -1.71 2.63 13.90
C ALA A 165 -2.15 3.06 12.50
N ARG A 166 -1.74 4.25 12.06
CA ARG A 166 -1.91 4.69 10.68
C ARG A 166 -0.61 5.24 10.12
N ALA A 167 -0.42 5.07 8.82
CA ALA A 167 0.58 5.77 8.04
C ALA A 167 -0.11 6.49 6.90
N ARG A 168 0.16 7.79 6.76
CA ARG A 168 -0.34 8.63 5.69
C ARG A 168 0.68 9.69 5.31
N ALA A 169 0.70 10.03 4.03
CA ALA A 169 1.46 11.17 3.51
C ALA A 169 0.69 11.80 2.35
N ALA A 170 0.95 13.08 2.09
CA ALA A 170 0.30 13.79 1.00
C ALA A 170 0.59 13.10 -0.35
N GLY A 171 -0.47 12.80 -1.11
CA GLY A 171 -0.35 12.18 -2.44
C GLY A 171 0.02 10.69 -2.43
N ARG A 172 0.03 10.02 -1.26
CA ARG A 172 0.35 8.59 -1.15
C ARG A 172 -0.81 7.78 -0.60
N ALA A 173 -0.67 6.46 -0.61
CA ALA A 173 -1.62 5.55 0.01
C ALA A 173 -1.75 5.83 1.52
N GLU A 174 -2.95 5.64 2.07
CA GLU A 174 -3.19 5.62 3.52
C GLU A 174 -3.39 4.17 3.96
N VAL A 175 -2.68 3.77 5.02
CA VAL A 175 -2.78 2.43 5.60
C VAL A 175 -3.11 2.57 7.08
N LEU A 176 -4.11 1.83 7.54
CA LEU A 176 -4.51 1.72 8.94
C LEU A 176 -4.42 0.26 9.37
N LEU A 177 -3.73 0.00 10.47
CA LEU A 177 -3.58 -1.29 11.11
C LEU A 177 -4.17 -1.26 12.50
N GLN A 178 -4.71 -2.40 12.93
CA GLN A 178 -5.23 -2.57 14.28
C GLN A 178 -4.77 -3.90 14.85
N SER A 179 -4.28 -3.88 16.08
CA SER A 179 -3.87 -5.06 16.84
C SER A 179 -4.58 -5.11 18.18
N SER A 180 -4.95 -6.31 18.63
CA SER A 180 -5.33 -6.58 20.01
C SER A 180 -4.10 -7.04 20.77
N PHE A 181 -3.66 -6.26 21.74
CA PHE A 181 -2.46 -6.51 22.51
C PHE A 181 -2.79 -6.87 23.97
N THR A 182 -1.93 -7.66 24.58
CA THR A 182 -2.01 -8.05 26.00
C THR A 182 -0.63 -7.90 26.57
N SER A 183 -0.47 -6.97 27.51
CA SER A 183 0.80 -6.80 28.20
C SER A 183 0.97 -7.96 29.19
N PRO A 184 2.13 -8.62 29.23
CA PRO A 184 2.49 -9.43 30.39
C PRO A 184 2.62 -8.48 31.58
N GLU A 185 1.87 -8.74 32.64
CA GLU A 185 1.92 -7.96 33.90
C GLU A 185 3.27 -8.10 34.61
#